data_AF-A0A812NIT7-F1
#
_entry.id   AF-A0A812NIT7-F1
#
_cell.length_a   1.000
_cell.length_b   1.000
_cell.length_c   1.000
_cell.angle_alpha   90.00
_cell.angle_beta   90.00
_cell.angle_gamma   90.00
#
_symmetry.space_group_name_H-M   'P 1'
#
loop_
_entity.id
_entity.type
_entity.pdbx_description
1 polymer ?
#
loop_
_entity_poly.entity_id
_entity_poly.type
_entity_poly.pdbx_seq_one_letter_code
_entity_poly.pdbx_strand_id
1 'polypeptide(L)'
;MFQAEKPGADCGERAPRWCSINLGVILCAECAGIHRKLGTHISFVQSLSLDSLKDEWVQQLLSRGNAAGAERFEAALPQSWTKPEALSTGGDRIDARSGYHLEQYIRAKYEHQLFAKAGGQVSESPFSHRFRVLLRRRGAEPFGLAPSKPGLRHGSLRLRADPAPGSPAEQWNVAQSNPALRLRQGDSLVRVNGVGSGPEGGSEALKQLQRESQVLLEVERFRPPEFLSYAWLVPASYLLFNPAKLSTSSSLLEKHRGREKELFLQICSKYASQPEDWEDVLQLLAMAPGSDRNAAMISKARAKLSQCQQGEELQLLEALCRHLAQGPSMVAEGSSEDGVAWTPYAWPQLVLQLDYSGGTLGLLHDRAALQSGMVIAARLSLAHGCTRCL
;
A
#
# COMPACT_ATOMS: atom_id res chain seq x y z
N MET A 1 -14.79 32.83 -26.63
CA MET A 1 -13.96 33.02 -25.41
C MET A 1 -12.96 31.87 -25.17
N PHE A 2 -13.28 30.61 -25.48
CA PHE A 2 -12.35 29.46 -25.37
C PHE A 2 -11.60 29.10 -26.68
N GLN A 3 -11.59 29.97 -27.69
CA GLN A 3 -11.15 29.68 -29.07
C GLN A 3 -9.64 29.83 -29.35
N ALA A 4 -8.79 29.97 -28.32
CA ALA A 4 -7.35 29.99 -28.52
C ALA A 4 -6.77 28.62 -28.16
N GLU A 5 -5.85 28.14 -29.01
CA GLU A 5 -4.84 27.05 -29.02
C GLU A 5 -4.38 26.39 -27.69
N LYS A 6 -5.14 26.48 -26.60
CA LYS A 6 -4.78 25.94 -25.30
C LYS A 6 -4.86 24.42 -25.37
N PRO A 7 -3.80 23.71 -24.95
CA PRO A 7 -3.80 22.25 -24.91
C PRO A 7 -4.81 21.75 -23.88
N GLY A 8 -5.42 20.61 -24.17
CA GLY A 8 -6.23 19.85 -23.22
C GLY A 8 -5.42 19.48 -21.98
N ALA A 9 -6.08 19.46 -20.82
CA ALA A 9 -5.41 19.36 -19.54
C ALA A 9 -4.61 18.05 -19.33
N ASP A 10 -5.01 16.96 -19.98
CA ASP A 10 -4.49 15.61 -19.70
C ASP A 10 -3.61 15.05 -20.80
N CYS A 11 -3.87 15.38 -22.07
CA CYS A 11 -3.17 14.78 -23.22
C CYS A 11 -2.46 15.78 -24.15
N GLY A 12 -2.59 17.09 -23.89
CA GLY A 12 -1.95 18.11 -24.72
C GLY A 12 -2.67 18.42 -26.05
N GLU A 13 -3.77 17.73 -26.38
CA GLU A 13 -4.52 17.91 -27.63
C GLU A 13 -4.97 19.37 -27.82
N ARG A 14 -4.85 19.90 -29.04
CA ARG A 14 -5.20 21.30 -29.33
C ARG A 14 -6.70 21.48 -29.48
N ALA A 15 -7.17 22.71 -29.27
CA ALA A 15 -8.58 23.10 -29.45
C ALA A 15 -9.61 22.17 -28.74
N PRO A 16 -9.43 21.88 -27.43
CA PRO A 16 -10.37 21.08 -26.66
C PRO A 16 -11.77 21.72 -26.65
N ARG A 17 -12.81 20.90 -26.88
CA ARG A 17 -14.22 21.33 -26.94
C ARG A 17 -15.08 20.87 -25.77
N TRP A 18 -14.46 20.23 -24.78
CA TRP A 18 -15.11 19.73 -23.59
C TRP A 18 -14.47 20.34 -22.35
N CYS A 19 -15.15 20.25 -21.22
CA CYS A 19 -14.63 20.73 -19.95
C CYS A 19 -15.15 19.87 -18.81
N SER A 20 -14.42 19.91 -17.69
CA SER A 20 -14.92 19.46 -16.40
C SER A 20 -15.15 20.68 -15.52
N ILE A 21 -16.42 20.95 -15.20
CA ILE A 21 -16.83 22.18 -14.52
C ILE A 21 -16.26 22.24 -13.10
N ASN A 22 -16.47 21.16 -12.33
CA ASN A 22 -16.05 21.10 -10.93
C ASN A 22 -14.53 21.04 -10.75
N LEU A 23 -13.79 20.49 -11.73
CA LEU A 23 -12.33 20.48 -11.74
C LEU A 23 -11.74 21.78 -12.31
N GLY A 24 -12.48 22.49 -13.16
CA GLY A 24 -12.04 23.75 -13.76
C GLY A 24 -11.08 23.58 -14.95
N VAL A 25 -11.18 22.46 -15.68
CA VAL A 25 -10.23 22.11 -16.76
C VAL A 25 -10.93 21.91 -18.10
N ILE A 26 -10.21 22.16 -19.20
CA ILE A 26 -10.67 21.89 -20.58
C ILE A 26 -10.05 20.61 -21.13
N LEU A 27 -10.84 19.85 -21.88
CA LEU A 27 -10.59 18.46 -22.26
C LEU A 27 -10.87 18.24 -23.76
N CYS A 28 -10.10 17.35 -24.39
CA CYS A 28 -10.49 16.81 -25.70
C CYS A 28 -11.66 15.81 -25.56
N ALA A 29 -12.18 15.31 -26.68
CA ALA A 29 -13.31 14.38 -26.67
C ALA A 29 -12.97 13.05 -25.97
N GLU A 30 -11.75 12.56 -26.16
CA GLU A 30 -11.27 11.30 -25.63
C GLU A 30 -11.06 11.39 -24.12
N CYS A 31 -10.40 12.45 -23.64
CA CYS A 31 -10.26 12.73 -22.21
C CYS A 31 -11.62 12.91 -21.55
N ALA A 32 -12.55 13.63 -22.19
CA ALA A 32 -13.92 13.77 -21.71
C ALA A 32 -14.63 12.40 -21.61
N GLY A 33 -14.40 11.49 -22.55
CA GLY A 33 -14.88 10.11 -22.51
C GLY A 33 -14.39 9.35 -21.27
N ILE A 34 -13.10 9.48 -20.92
CA ILE A 34 -12.53 8.86 -19.72
C ILE A 34 -13.05 9.53 -18.45
N HIS A 35 -13.14 10.86 -18.42
CA HIS A 35 -13.68 11.61 -17.29
C HIS A 35 -15.13 11.21 -16.95
N ARG A 36 -15.94 10.85 -17.95
CA ARG A 36 -17.29 10.30 -17.71
C ARG A 36 -17.25 8.97 -16.96
N LYS A 37 -16.24 8.12 -17.19
CA LYS A 37 -16.06 6.85 -16.47
C LYS A 37 -15.66 7.03 -15.01
N LEU A 38 -15.17 8.21 -14.61
CA LEU A 38 -14.85 8.53 -13.20
C LEU A 38 -16.12 8.79 -12.37
N GLY A 39 -17.23 9.17 -13.02
CA GLY A 39 -18.47 9.57 -12.36
C GLY A 39 -18.50 11.06 -11.97
N THR A 40 -19.72 11.60 -11.84
CA THR A 40 -19.97 13.04 -11.64
C THR A 40 -19.47 13.57 -10.30
N HIS A 41 -19.36 12.71 -9.28
CA HIS A 41 -18.79 13.04 -7.98
C HIS A 41 -17.29 13.37 -8.05
N ILE A 42 -16.58 12.92 -9.09
CA ILE A 42 -15.17 13.23 -9.35
C ILE A 42 -15.05 14.27 -10.47
N SER A 43 -15.72 14.06 -11.61
CA SER A 43 -15.65 14.95 -12.76
C SER A 43 -17.03 15.18 -13.39
N PHE A 44 -17.45 16.44 -13.43
CA PHE A 44 -18.69 16.86 -14.06
C PHE A 44 -18.41 17.45 -15.46
N VAL A 45 -18.62 16.62 -16.49
CA VAL A 45 -18.25 16.91 -17.88
C VAL A 45 -19.36 17.63 -18.64
N GLN A 46 -19.03 18.70 -19.36
CA GLN A 46 -19.92 19.41 -20.29
C GLN A 46 -19.20 19.76 -21.60
N SER A 47 -19.96 19.88 -22.69
CA SER A 47 -19.50 20.44 -23.97
C SER A 47 -19.43 21.96 -23.90
N LEU A 48 -18.36 22.54 -24.44
CA LEU A 48 -18.20 23.99 -24.57
C LEU A 48 -19.05 24.58 -25.71
N SER A 49 -19.50 23.75 -26.66
CA SER A 49 -20.21 24.20 -27.85
C SER A 49 -21.61 23.60 -28.03
N LEU A 50 -21.87 22.42 -27.45
CA LEU A 50 -23.15 21.72 -27.61
C LEU A 50 -24.10 21.92 -26.41
N ASP A 51 -23.56 22.25 -25.23
CA ASP A 51 -24.35 22.40 -24.00
C ASP A 51 -24.51 23.87 -23.61
N SER A 52 -25.67 24.20 -23.04
CA SER A 52 -25.94 25.52 -22.46
C SER A 52 -25.28 25.62 -21.07
N LEU A 53 -24.12 26.27 -21.02
CA LEU A 53 -23.40 26.51 -19.77
C LEU A 53 -23.98 27.70 -19.00
N LYS A 54 -24.17 27.53 -17.69
CA LYS A 54 -24.54 28.62 -16.79
C LYS A 54 -23.36 29.59 -16.61
N ASP A 55 -23.65 30.88 -16.40
CA ASP A 55 -22.62 31.91 -16.18
C ASP A 55 -21.69 31.57 -15.01
N GLU A 56 -22.23 31.02 -13.92
CA GLU A 56 -21.45 30.55 -12.76
C GLU A 56 -20.40 29.49 -13.14
N TRP A 57 -20.73 28.58 -14.05
CA TRP A 57 -19.82 27.52 -14.52
C TRP A 57 -18.74 28.09 -15.43
N VAL A 58 -19.10 29.05 -16.28
CA VAL A 58 -18.13 29.78 -17.11
C VAL A 58 -17.12 30.51 -16.23
N GLN A 59 -17.58 31.21 -15.19
CA GLN A 59 -16.68 31.90 -14.25
C GLN A 59 -15.77 30.91 -13.47
N GLN A 60 -16.29 29.73 -13.09
CA GLN A 60 -15.46 28.69 -12.48
C GLN A 60 -14.34 28.20 -13.42
N LEU A 61 -14.65 27.98 -14.70
CA LEU A 61 -13.67 27.57 -15.71
C LEU A 61 -12.61 28.65 -15.96
N LEU A 62 -13.03 29.93 -16.01
CA LEU A 62 -12.11 31.06 -16.24
C LEU A 62 -11.19 31.32 -15.05
N SER A 63 -11.71 31.20 -13.82
CA SER A 63 -10.94 31.47 -12.60
C SER A 63 -9.90 30.40 -12.27
N ARG A 64 -10.17 29.12 -12.56
CA ARG A 64 -9.24 28.01 -12.29
C ARG A 64 -8.35 27.74 -13.50
N GLY A 65 -8.97 27.35 -14.61
CA GLY A 65 -8.28 26.92 -15.82
C GLY A 65 -7.30 25.75 -15.62
N ASN A 66 -6.66 25.34 -16.72
CA ASN A 66 -5.71 24.23 -16.72
C ASN A 66 -4.47 24.48 -15.85
N ALA A 67 -4.06 25.74 -15.68
CA ALA A 67 -2.89 26.09 -14.87
C ALA A 67 -3.13 25.78 -13.38
N ALA A 68 -4.24 26.23 -12.80
CA ALA A 68 -4.59 25.87 -11.42
C ALA A 68 -4.88 24.37 -11.28
N GLY A 69 -5.45 23.75 -12.32
CA GLY A 69 -5.61 22.29 -12.38
C GLY A 69 -4.26 21.56 -12.28
N ALA A 70 -3.25 21.98 -13.02
CA ALA A 70 -1.90 21.40 -12.97
C ALA A 70 -1.25 21.64 -11.59
N GLU A 71 -1.33 22.87 -11.06
CA GLU A 71 -0.79 23.18 -9.73
C GLU A 71 -1.43 22.30 -8.63
N ARG A 72 -2.71 21.96 -8.77
CA ARG A 72 -3.41 21.13 -7.78
C ARG A 72 -3.16 19.64 -7.97
N PHE A 73 -3.32 19.14 -9.20
CA PHE A 73 -3.40 17.71 -9.50
C PHE A 73 -2.12 17.13 -10.09
N GLU A 74 -1.13 17.95 -10.41
CA GLU A 74 0.18 17.54 -10.95
C GLU A 74 1.35 18.09 -10.10
N ALA A 75 1.08 18.61 -8.90
CA ALA A 75 2.06 19.23 -7.99
C ALA A 75 3.28 18.33 -7.66
N ALA A 76 3.02 17.03 -7.54
CA ALA A 76 3.96 15.97 -7.21
C ALA A 76 4.16 15.02 -8.40
N LEU A 77 3.98 15.52 -9.63
CA LEU A 77 4.24 14.74 -10.84
C LEU A 77 5.77 14.57 -11.01
N PRO A 78 6.30 13.33 -11.01
CA PRO A 78 7.76 13.12 -11.14
C PRO A 78 8.31 13.60 -12.49
N GLN A 79 9.57 14.02 -12.52
CA GLN A 79 10.21 14.54 -13.74
C GLN A 79 10.25 13.53 -14.90
N SER A 80 10.25 12.23 -14.62
CA SER A 80 10.18 11.16 -15.62
C SER A 80 8.88 11.20 -16.44
N TRP A 81 7.84 11.85 -15.93
CA TRP A 81 6.55 11.93 -16.60
C TRP A 81 6.56 12.87 -17.78
N THR A 82 5.92 12.39 -18.83
CA THR A 82 5.40 13.19 -19.93
C THR A 82 3.91 12.87 -20.04
N LYS A 83 3.09 13.89 -20.29
CA LYS A 83 1.65 13.67 -20.51
C LYS A 83 1.49 12.73 -21.71
N PRO A 84 0.57 11.75 -21.65
CA PRO A 84 0.29 10.91 -22.81
C PRO A 84 -0.17 11.79 -23.97
N GLU A 85 0.53 11.74 -25.10
CA GLU A 85 0.11 12.49 -26.28
C GLU A 85 -1.17 11.87 -26.85
N ALA A 86 -2.16 12.70 -27.16
CA ALA A 86 -3.24 12.27 -28.03
C ALA A 86 -2.67 12.16 -29.44
N LEU A 87 -2.50 10.93 -29.95
CA LEU A 87 -2.27 10.71 -31.37
C LEU A 87 -3.60 10.92 -32.10
N SER A 88 -3.95 12.19 -32.30
CA SER A 88 -5.10 12.59 -33.10
C SER A 88 -4.73 12.57 -34.58
N THR A 89 -4.44 11.39 -35.13
CA THR A 89 -4.39 11.21 -36.59
C THR A 89 -5.81 11.17 -37.15
N GLY A 90 -6.48 12.33 -37.22
CA GLY A 90 -7.61 12.61 -38.13
C GLY A 90 -8.66 11.51 -38.35
N GLY A 91 -8.93 10.65 -37.37
CA GLY A 91 -9.76 9.46 -37.52
C GLY A 91 -9.78 8.63 -36.23
N ASP A 92 -10.81 8.85 -35.42
CA ASP A 92 -11.47 8.06 -34.36
C ASP A 92 -10.75 7.03 -33.47
N ARG A 93 -9.45 6.74 -33.60
CA ARG A 93 -8.81 5.69 -32.81
C ARG A 93 -7.38 6.06 -32.38
N ILE A 94 -7.26 6.48 -31.13
CA ILE A 94 -6.04 6.25 -30.34
C ILE A 94 -5.81 4.73 -30.31
N ASP A 95 -4.56 4.28 -30.49
CA ASP A 95 -4.27 2.86 -30.33
C ASP A 95 -4.66 2.38 -28.92
N ALA A 96 -5.09 1.12 -28.78
CA ALA A 96 -5.65 0.61 -27.52
C ALA A 96 -4.68 0.77 -26.34
N ARG A 97 -3.37 0.77 -26.63
CA ARG A 97 -2.29 0.93 -25.64
C ARG A 97 -2.19 2.36 -25.12
N SER A 98 -2.16 3.36 -25.99
CA SER A 98 -2.12 4.77 -25.58
C SER A 98 -3.42 5.19 -24.90
N GLY A 99 -4.56 4.61 -25.32
CA GLY A 99 -5.84 4.77 -24.64
C GLY A 99 -5.81 4.24 -23.19
N TYR A 100 -5.24 3.05 -22.97
CA TYR A 100 -5.04 2.50 -21.63
C TYR A 100 -4.12 3.39 -20.78
N HIS A 101 -2.97 3.84 -21.32
CA HIS A 101 -2.05 4.71 -20.58
C HIS A 101 -2.69 6.06 -20.20
N LEU A 102 -3.46 6.66 -21.12
CA LEU A 102 -4.20 7.89 -20.86
C LEU A 102 -5.26 7.69 -19.78
N GLU A 103 -6.01 6.58 -19.81
CA GLU A 103 -7.00 6.29 -18.76
C GLU A 103 -6.34 6.12 -17.39
N GLN A 104 -5.23 5.37 -17.30
CA GLN A 104 -4.51 5.23 -16.03
C GLN A 104 -3.94 6.56 -15.51
N TYR A 105 -3.46 7.42 -16.41
CA TYR A 105 -2.98 8.76 -16.05
C TYR A 105 -4.11 9.63 -15.47
N ILE A 106 -5.26 9.68 -16.15
CA ILE A 106 -6.43 10.46 -15.71
C ILE A 106 -6.97 9.95 -14.37
N ARG A 107 -7.05 8.62 -14.17
CA ARG A 107 -7.44 8.03 -12.88
C ARG A 107 -6.44 8.34 -11.77
N ALA A 108 -5.14 8.17 -12.03
CA ALA A 108 -4.10 8.54 -11.08
C ALA A 108 -4.16 10.02 -10.69
N LYS A 109 -4.45 10.90 -11.64
CA LYS A 109 -4.52 12.35 -11.45
C LYS A 109 -5.75 12.79 -10.63
N TYR A 110 -6.95 12.30 -10.97
CA TYR A 110 -8.20 12.83 -10.38
C TYR A 110 -8.90 11.88 -9.41
N GLU A 111 -8.91 10.58 -9.70
CA GLU A 111 -9.58 9.57 -8.86
C GLU A 111 -8.72 9.19 -7.65
N HIS A 112 -7.44 8.91 -7.88
CA HIS A 112 -6.51 8.51 -6.82
C HIS A 112 -5.66 9.68 -6.29
N GLN A 113 -5.63 10.79 -7.02
CA GLN A 113 -4.87 12.01 -6.70
C GLN A 113 -3.38 11.75 -6.37
N LEU A 114 -2.76 10.79 -7.05
CA LEU A 114 -1.40 10.34 -6.75
C LEU A 114 -0.32 11.42 -6.96
N PHE A 115 -0.63 12.47 -7.71
CA PHE A 115 0.30 13.58 -7.99
C PHE A 115 -0.11 14.89 -7.29
N ALA A 116 -1.10 14.87 -6.41
CA ALA A 116 -1.45 16.05 -5.62
C ALA A 116 -0.54 16.15 -4.37
N LYS A 117 -0.29 17.36 -3.87
CA LYS A 117 0.65 17.63 -2.76
C LYS A 117 0.33 16.88 -1.45
N ALA A 118 -0.91 16.48 -1.23
CA ALA A 118 -1.33 15.64 -0.11
C ALA A 118 -2.25 14.50 -0.56
N GLY A 119 -2.21 14.18 -1.86
CA GLY A 119 -3.07 13.17 -2.45
C GLY A 119 -2.47 11.77 -2.37
N GLY A 120 -3.25 10.80 -2.85
CA GLY A 120 -2.94 9.38 -2.75
C GLY A 120 -3.67 8.71 -1.59
N GLN A 121 -4.46 7.69 -1.93
CA GLN A 121 -5.19 6.90 -0.96
C GLN A 121 -4.35 5.68 -0.55
N VAL A 122 -4.23 5.48 0.76
CA VAL A 122 -3.70 4.26 1.35
C VAL A 122 -4.89 3.47 1.88
N SER A 123 -5.07 2.25 1.38
CA SER A 123 -6.06 1.33 1.91
C SER A 123 -5.43 0.57 3.08
N GLU A 124 -6.06 0.66 4.24
CA GLU A 124 -5.51 0.13 5.48
C GLU A 124 -6.09 -1.24 5.81
N SER A 125 -5.22 -2.16 6.21
CA SER A 125 -5.58 -3.37 6.95
C SER A 125 -4.79 -3.41 8.27
N PRO A 126 -5.19 -4.23 9.25
CA PRO A 126 -4.46 -4.34 10.52
C PRO A 126 -2.99 -4.78 10.36
N PHE A 127 -2.65 -5.50 9.28
CA PHE A 127 -1.31 -6.07 9.09
C PHE A 127 -0.53 -5.44 7.94
N SER A 128 -1.22 -4.86 6.97
CA SER A 128 -0.65 -4.30 5.76
C SER A 128 -1.36 -3.03 5.36
N HIS A 129 -0.74 -2.22 4.52
CA HIS A 129 -1.46 -1.21 3.78
C HIS A 129 -1.15 -1.33 2.30
N ARG A 130 -2.12 -0.93 1.48
CA ARG A 130 -2.02 -0.95 0.04
C ARG A 130 -2.04 0.46 -0.52
N PHE A 131 -1.23 0.67 -1.54
CA PHE A 131 -1.17 1.94 -2.24
C PHE A 131 -0.87 1.73 -3.71
N ARG A 132 -1.12 2.76 -4.51
CA ARG A 132 -0.89 2.74 -5.96
C ARG A 132 0.30 3.61 -6.31
N VAL A 133 1.05 3.14 -7.30
CA VAL A 133 2.19 3.87 -7.86
C VAL A 133 2.08 3.82 -9.37
N LEU A 134 2.09 4.97 -10.03
CA LEU A 134 2.11 5.05 -11.48
C LEU A 134 3.50 5.50 -11.93
N LEU A 135 4.24 4.62 -12.60
CA LEU A 135 5.56 4.91 -13.14
C LEU A 135 5.51 5.06 -14.65
N ARG A 136 6.36 5.95 -15.17
CA ARG A 136 6.58 6.14 -16.60
C ARG A 136 8.08 6.29 -16.89
N ARG A 137 8.50 5.79 -18.05
CA ARG A 137 9.87 5.89 -18.59
C ARG A 137 9.83 6.43 -20.01
N ARG A 138 10.88 7.14 -20.43
CA ARG A 138 10.95 7.84 -21.73
C ARG A 138 11.59 6.98 -22.82
N GLY A 139 12.33 5.95 -22.46
CA GLY A 139 12.94 5.01 -23.39
C GLY A 139 12.98 3.59 -22.84
N ALA A 140 14.08 2.90 -23.14
CA ALA A 140 14.31 1.52 -22.74
C ALA A 140 14.92 1.37 -21.32
N GLU A 141 15.12 2.48 -20.59
CA GLU A 141 15.66 2.44 -19.24
C GLU A 141 14.80 1.57 -18.30
N PRO A 142 15.38 0.86 -17.33
CA PRO A 142 14.60 0.16 -16.34
C PRO A 142 13.86 1.16 -15.44
N PHE A 143 12.74 0.75 -14.87
CA PHE A 143 12.02 1.56 -13.86
C PHE A 143 12.85 1.78 -12.57
N GLY A 144 13.99 1.12 -12.41
CA GLY A 144 14.83 1.15 -11.20
C GLY A 144 14.25 0.42 -10.00
N LEU A 145 13.13 -0.26 -10.21
CA LEU A 145 12.77 -1.43 -9.43
C LEU A 145 13.88 -2.47 -9.71
N ALA A 146 14.28 -3.27 -8.73
CA ALA A 146 15.19 -4.40 -8.94
C ALA A 146 14.44 -5.74 -9.13
N PRO A 147 13.43 -5.88 -10.05
CA PRO A 147 12.73 -7.12 -10.22
C PRO A 147 13.59 -8.03 -11.09
N SER A 148 13.98 -9.18 -10.57
CA SER A 148 14.66 -10.21 -11.34
C SER A 148 13.74 -11.43 -11.45
N LYS A 149 13.89 -12.24 -12.51
CA LYS A 149 13.19 -13.55 -12.58
C LYS A 149 13.47 -14.41 -11.34
N PRO A 150 14.72 -14.48 -10.83
CA PRO A 150 15.01 -15.10 -9.53
C PRO A 150 14.32 -14.41 -8.34
N GLY A 151 13.94 -13.14 -8.46
CA GLY A 151 13.21 -12.38 -7.45
C GLY A 151 11.70 -12.66 -7.37
N LEU A 152 11.15 -13.49 -8.27
CA LEU A 152 9.80 -14.04 -8.12
C LEU A 152 9.82 -15.14 -7.06
N ARG A 153 9.51 -14.80 -5.80
CA ARG A 153 9.48 -15.74 -4.67
C ARG A 153 8.07 -16.25 -4.48
N HIS A 154 7.87 -17.56 -4.64
CA HIS A 154 6.54 -18.19 -4.59
C HIS A 154 5.55 -17.51 -5.56
N GLY A 155 6.09 -17.03 -6.70
CA GLY A 155 5.36 -16.25 -7.70
C GLY A 155 5.12 -14.79 -7.37
N SER A 156 5.38 -14.36 -6.14
CA SER A 156 5.22 -12.98 -5.66
C SER A 156 6.37 -12.09 -6.11
N LEU A 157 6.05 -10.93 -6.67
CA LEU A 157 7.03 -9.95 -7.08
C LEU A 157 7.32 -8.98 -5.93
N ARG A 158 8.57 -8.93 -5.46
CA ARG A 158 8.99 -8.11 -4.32
C ARG A 158 10.21 -7.25 -4.64
N LEU A 159 10.25 -6.04 -4.09
CA LEU A 159 11.42 -5.17 -4.20
C LEU A 159 12.55 -5.67 -3.27
N ARG A 160 13.68 -6.02 -3.86
CA ARG A 160 14.85 -6.58 -3.15
C ARG A 160 15.84 -5.53 -2.67
N ALA A 161 15.76 -4.34 -3.24
CA ALA A 161 16.55 -3.17 -2.90
C ALA A 161 15.67 -1.94 -3.02
N ASP A 162 16.11 -0.84 -2.41
CA ASP A 162 15.49 0.45 -2.64
C ASP A 162 15.59 0.86 -4.12
N PRO A 163 14.65 1.68 -4.61
CA PRO A 163 14.69 2.19 -5.96
C PRO A 163 16.05 2.77 -6.36
N ALA A 164 16.54 2.39 -7.54
CA ALA A 164 17.85 2.82 -8.01
C ALA A 164 17.93 4.35 -8.15
N PRO A 165 19.05 5.01 -7.77
CA PRO A 165 19.20 6.45 -7.89
C PRO A 165 18.94 6.97 -9.31
N GLY A 166 18.19 8.07 -9.42
CA GLY A 166 17.85 8.69 -10.69
C GLY A 166 16.83 7.94 -11.55
N SER A 167 16.39 6.75 -11.14
CA SER A 167 15.41 5.95 -11.87
C SER A 167 13.98 6.52 -11.79
N PRO A 168 13.06 6.08 -12.67
CA PRO A 168 11.65 6.46 -12.56
C PRO A 168 11.03 6.18 -11.18
N ALA A 169 11.37 5.06 -10.53
CA ALA A 169 10.87 4.72 -9.21
C ALA A 169 11.44 5.63 -8.11
N GLU A 170 12.71 6.04 -8.21
CA GLU A 170 13.28 6.96 -7.23
C GLU A 170 12.77 8.40 -7.43
N GLN A 171 12.59 8.82 -8.68
CA GLN A 171 11.94 10.10 -8.98
C GLN A 171 10.51 10.15 -8.45
N TRP A 172 9.78 9.03 -8.50
CA TRP A 172 8.50 8.90 -7.81
C TRP A 172 8.64 9.16 -6.31
N ASN A 173 9.57 8.48 -5.64
CA ASN A 173 9.80 8.63 -4.20
C ASN A 173 10.06 10.07 -3.80
N VAL A 174 10.94 10.76 -4.54
CA VAL A 174 11.30 12.16 -4.30
C VAL A 174 10.09 13.08 -4.46
N ALA A 175 9.21 12.80 -5.41
CA ALA A 175 8.01 13.60 -5.64
C ALA A 175 6.93 13.42 -4.55
N GLN A 176 6.92 12.27 -3.85
CA GLN A 176 5.90 12.00 -2.83
C GLN A 176 6.18 12.74 -1.52
N SER A 177 5.25 13.62 -1.13
CA SER A 177 5.21 14.24 0.19
C SER A 177 4.80 13.25 1.29
N ASN A 178 3.91 12.29 0.98
CA ASN A 178 3.47 11.24 1.87
C ASN A 178 4.47 10.06 1.86
N PRO A 179 5.21 9.80 2.96
CA PRO A 179 6.19 8.71 3.01
C PRO A 179 5.56 7.33 2.81
N ALA A 180 4.26 7.16 3.09
CA ALA A 180 3.56 5.89 2.90
C ALA A 180 3.47 5.46 1.42
N LEU A 181 3.57 6.41 0.48
CA LEU A 181 3.48 6.16 -0.97
C LEU A 181 4.84 5.94 -1.65
N ARG A 182 5.95 6.13 -0.92
CA ARG A 182 7.31 5.93 -1.45
C ARG A 182 7.62 4.44 -1.50
N LEU A 183 8.09 3.93 -2.63
CA LEU A 183 8.57 2.56 -2.81
C LEU A 183 9.88 2.31 -2.05
N ARG A 184 10.04 1.13 -1.46
CA ARG A 184 11.26 0.73 -0.76
C ARG A 184 11.47 -0.79 -0.75
N GLN A 185 12.64 -1.22 -0.30
CA GLN A 185 12.94 -2.63 -0.09
C GLN A 185 11.86 -3.31 0.78
N GLY A 186 11.44 -4.51 0.37
CA GLY A 186 10.45 -5.32 1.07
C GLY A 186 9.01 -5.11 0.61
N ASP A 187 8.73 -4.10 -0.22
CA ASP A 187 7.41 -3.90 -0.82
C ASP A 187 7.03 -5.04 -1.77
N SER A 188 5.80 -5.54 -1.64
CA SER A 188 5.22 -6.55 -2.52
C SER A 188 4.41 -5.89 -3.62
N LEU A 189 4.77 -6.13 -4.88
CA LEU A 189 4.09 -5.59 -6.07
C LEU A 189 2.93 -6.50 -6.49
N VAL A 190 1.83 -6.50 -5.73
CA VAL A 190 0.72 -7.46 -5.89
C VAL A 190 0.05 -7.42 -7.27
N ARG A 191 0.06 -6.28 -7.97
CA ARG A 191 -0.36 -6.18 -9.38
C ARG A 191 0.52 -5.22 -10.18
N VAL A 192 0.71 -5.56 -11.46
CA VAL A 192 1.29 -4.68 -12.49
C VAL A 192 0.26 -4.58 -13.62
N ASN A 193 -0.19 -3.36 -13.96
CA ASN A 193 -1.28 -3.08 -14.90
C ASN A 193 -2.50 -4.03 -14.76
N GLY A 194 -2.88 -4.32 -13.51
CA GLY A 194 -4.00 -5.23 -13.19
C GLY A 194 -3.66 -6.73 -13.19
N VAL A 195 -2.53 -7.14 -13.78
CA VAL A 195 -2.04 -8.52 -13.74
C VAL A 195 -1.50 -8.83 -12.35
N GLY A 196 -2.06 -9.85 -11.71
CA GLY A 196 -1.63 -10.29 -10.39
C GLY A 196 -0.22 -10.86 -10.41
N SER A 197 0.62 -10.47 -9.45
CA SER A 197 1.95 -11.04 -9.29
C SER A 197 1.91 -12.32 -8.44
N GLY A 198 0.92 -13.20 -8.60
CA GLY A 198 0.87 -14.45 -7.83
C GLY A 198 1.68 -15.58 -8.49
N PRO A 199 1.66 -16.81 -7.93
CA PRO A 199 2.21 -18.03 -8.54
C PRO A 199 1.99 -18.15 -10.05
N GLU A 200 0.79 -17.80 -10.52
CA GLU A 200 0.37 -17.95 -11.91
C GLU A 200 0.66 -16.71 -12.77
N GLY A 201 0.78 -15.52 -12.17
CA GLY A 201 0.85 -14.24 -12.89
C GLY A 201 2.17 -13.47 -12.76
N GLY A 202 3.06 -13.87 -11.86
CA GLY A 202 4.35 -13.20 -11.62
C GLY A 202 5.23 -13.06 -12.86
N SER A 203 5.27 -14.09 -13.72
CA SER A 203 6.02 -14.03 -14.99
C SER A 203 5.45 -13.00 -15.97
N GLU A 204 4.13 -12.85 -16.04
CA GLU A 204 3.48 -11.88 -16.92
C GLU A 204 3.61 -10.46 -16.38
N ALA A 205 3.44 -10.29 -15.06
CA ALA A 205 3.71 -9.02 -14.38
C ALA A 205 5.16 -8.54 -14.65
N LEU A 206 6.14 -9.44 -14.61
CA LEU A 206 7.53 -9.12 -14.93
C LEU A 206 7.72 -8.70 -16.40
N LYS A 207 7.07 -9.39 -17.35
CA LYS A 207 7.10 -8.98 -18.76
C LYS A 207 6.51 -7.59 -18.97
N GLN A 208 5.44 -7.23 -18.24
CA GLN A 208 4.87 -5.89 -18.33
C GLN A 208 5.85 -4.82 -17.84
N LEU A 209 6.55 -5.05 -16.71
CA LEU A 209 7.62 -4.15 -16.26
C LEU A 209 8.74 -3.98 -17.29
N GLN A 210 9.01 -5.02 -18.09
CA GLN A 210 10.04 -4.99 -19.12
C GLN A 210 9.58 -4.34 -20.43
N ARG A 211 8.31 -4.48 -20.82
CA ARG A 211 7.78 -4.09 -22.14
C ARG A 211 7.04 -2.76 -22.13
N GLU A 212 6.43 -2.39 -21.01
CA GLU A 212 5.60 -1.21 -20.93
C GLU A 212 6.41 0.04 -20.62
N SER A 213 6.08 1.15 -21.29
CA SER A 213 6.63 2.47 -20.99
C SER A 213 5.94 3.12 -19.79
N GLN A 214 4.75 2.62 -19.41
CA GLN A 214 3.99 3.04 -18.24
C GLN A 214 3.44 1.83 -17.51
N VAL A 215 3.58 1.82 -16.18
CA VAL A 215 3.08 0.75 -15.33
C VAL A 215 2.33 1.32 -14.12
N LEU A 216 1.11 0.83 -13.90
CA LEU A 216 0.39 0.99 -12.65
C LEU A 216 0.73 -0.19 -11.75
N LEU A 217 1.30 0.12 -10.60
CA LEU A 217 1.61 -0.85 -9.56
C LEU A 217 0.55 -0.75 -8.47
N GLU A 218 0.04 -1.90 -8.05
CA GLU A 218 -0.60 -2.03 -6.74
C GLU A 218 0.42 -2.65 -5.79
N VAL A 219 0.73 -1.92 -4.73
CA VAL A 219 1.77 -2.28 -3.77
C VAL A 219 1.10 -2.65 -2.46
N GLU A 220 1.56 -3.73 -1.84
CA GLU A 220 1.18 -4.13 -0.50
C GLU A 220 2.42 -4.12 0.40
N ARG A 221 2.33 -3.37 1.50
CA ARG A 221 3.41 -3.20 2.46
C ARG A 221 2.94 -3.62 3.85
N PHE A 222 3.77 -4.40 4.54
CA PHE A 222 3.54 -4.71 5.94
C PHE A 222 3.66 -3.51 6.86
N ARG A 223 2.80 -3.49 7.86
CA ARG A 223 2.96 -2.62 9.01
C ARG A 223 3.95 -3.26 9.98
N PRO A 224 5.06 -2.56 10.31
CA PRO A 224 5.88 -2.95 11.44
C PRO A 224 4.99 -3.12 12.68
N PRO A 225 5.21 -4.16 13.50
CA PRO A 225 4.46 -4.29 14.73
C PRO A 225 4.96 -3.28 15.78
N GLU A 226 4.16 -2.97 16.78
CA GLU A 226 4.64 -2.20 17.95
C GLU A 226 5.67 -3.01 18.77
N PHE A 227 5.44 -4.32 18.87
CA PHE A 227 6.33 -5.29 19.50
C PHE A 227 6.37 -6.59 18.70
N LEU A 228 7.52 -7.26 18.67
CA LEU A 228 7.65 -8.51 17.95
C LEU A 228 6.86 -9.62 18.66
N SER A 229 5.98 -10.30 17.94
CA SER A 229 5.23 -11.46 18.46
C SER A 229 5.02 -12.50 17.37
N TYR A 230 4.88 -13.77 17.78
CA TYR A 230 4.53 -14.84 16.83
C TYR A 230 3.16 -14.62 16.18
N ALA A 231 2.23 -14.00 16.93
CA ALA A 231 0.93 -13.61 16.43
C ALA A 231 1.00 -12.66 15.22
N TRP A 232 1.98 -11.76 15.21
CA TRP A 232 2.26 -10.90 14.06
C TRP A 232 3.08 -11.61 12.98
N LEU A 233 4.05 -12.44 13.38
CA LEU A 233 4.91 -13.17 12.45
C LEU A 233 4.16 -14.18 11.58
N VAL A 234 3.06 -14.75 12.06
CA VAL A 234 2.21 -15.70 11.28
C VAL A 234 1.61 -15.05 10.02
N PRO A 235 0.79 -13.99 10.11
CA PRO A 235 0.28 -13.30 8.92
C PRO A 235 1.42 -12.67 8.10
N ALA A 236 2.49 -12.21 8.75
CA ALA A 236 3.68 -11.72 8.06
C ALA A 236 4.35 -12.79 7.17
N SER A 237 4.48 -14.00 7.68
CA SER A 237 5.03 -15.12 6.91
C SER A 237 4.11 -15.55 5.77
N TYR A 238 2.79 -15.49 5.95
CA TYR A 238 1.88 -15.76 4.85
C TYR A 238 1.98 -14.72 3.73
N LEU A 239 2.10 -13.42 4.01
CA LEU A 239 2.30 -12.46 2.93
C LEU A 239 3.73 -12.48 2.34
N LEU A 240 4.72 -13.09 3.01
CA LEU A 240 5.97 -13.48 2.33
C LEU A 240 5.73 -14.60 1.30
N PHE A 241 5.10 -15.70 1.73
CA PHE A 241 5.19 -16.97 1.01
C PHE A 241 3.91 -17.39 0.28
N ASN A 242 2.75 -17.00 0.79
CA ASN A 242 1.44 -17.35 0.25
C ASN A 242 0.36 -16.31 0.63
N PRO A 243 0.34 -15.14 -0.04
CA PRO A 243 -0.59 -14.05 0.28
C PRO A 243 -2.07 -14.44 0.22
N ALA A 244 -2.42 -15.47 -0.56
CA ALA A 244 -3.79 -15.98 -0.66
C ALA A 244 -4.34 -16.52 0.68
N LYS A 245 -3.46 -16.86 1.64
CA LYS A 245 -3.86 -17.33 2.98
C LYS A 245 -4.05 -16.22 4.00
N LEU A 246 -3.75 -14.97 3.67
CA LEU A 246 -3.91 -13.84 4.59
C LEU A 246 -5.33 -13.69 5.13
N SER A 247 -6.35 -13.90 4.29
CA SER A 247 -7.75 -13.78 4.73
C SER A 247 -8.14 -14.78 5.82
N THR A 248 -7.40 -15.88 5.94
CA THR A 248 -7.62 -16.93 6.95
C THR A 248 -6.74 -16.78 8.19
N SER A 249 -5.86 -15.77 8.25
CA SER A 249 -4.89 -15.66 9.34
C SER A 249 -5.55 -15.48 10.70
N SER A 250 -6.64 -14.70 10.77
CA SER A 250 -7.34 -14.43 12.03
C SER A 250 -7.94 -15.69 12.65
N SER A 251 -8.66 -16.51 11.86
CA SER A 251 -9.25 -17.76 12.36
C SER A 251 -8.18 -18.80 12.69
N LEU A 252 -7.06 -18.80 11.97
CA LEU A 252 -5.94 -19.69 12.23
C LEU A 252 -5.22 -19.33 13.53
N LEU A 253 -5.02 -18.05 13.80
CA LEU A 253 -4.45 -17.55 15.06
C LEU A 253 -5.36 -17.90 16.24
N GLU A 254 -6.68 -17.77 16.09
CA GLU A 254 -7.64 -18.14 17.14
C GLU A 254 -7.59 -19.65 17.45
N LYS A 255 -7.54 -20.49 16.42
CA LYS A 255 -7.40 -21.96 16.56
C LYS A 255 -6.08 -22.38 17.21
N HIS A 256 -5.02 -21.59 17.02
CA HIS A 256 -3.68 -21.86 17.52
C HIS A 256 -3.24 -20.90 18.63
N ARG A 257 -4.21 -20.37 19.39
CA ARG A 257 -3.93 -19.50 20.54
C ARG A 257 -2.98 -20.19 21.53
N GLY A 258 -1.90 -19.50 21.90
CA GLY A 258 -0.83 -20.03 22.75
C GLY A 258 0.16 -20.99 22.07
N ARG A 259 -0.05 -21.31 20.79
CA ARG A 259 0.82 -22.17 19.95
C ARG A 259 1.26 -21.45 18.67
N GLU A 260 1.27 -20.12 18.68
CA GLU A 260 1.61 -19.29 17.53
C GLU A 260 3.06 -19.49 17.10
N LYS A 261 3.97 -19.77 18.05
CA LYS A 261 5.36 -20.16 17.75
C LYS A 261 5.42 -21.38 16.84
N GLU A 262 4.72 -22.44 17.22
CA GLU A 262 4.69 -23.70 16.45
C GLU A 262 4.13 -23.45 15.06
N LEU A 263 3.04 -22.67 14.98
CA LEU A 263 2.43 -22.30 13.70
C LEU A 263 3.39 -21.51 12.81
N PHE A 264 4.09 -20.51 13.36
CA PHE A 264 5.08 -19.71 12.63
C PHE A 264 6.22 -20.60 12.09
N LEU A 265 6.78 -21.47 12.92
CA LEU A 265 7.85 -22.38 12.50
C LEU A 265 7.36 -23.39 11.45
N GLN A 266 6.12 -23.89 11.55
CA GLN A 266 5.50 -24.73 10.54
C GLN A 266 5.34 -24.02 9.19
N ILE A 267 4.95 -22.74 9.20
CA ILE A 267 4.85 -21.93 7.98
C ILE A 267 6.24 -21.76 7.35
N CYS A 268 7.24 -21.37 8.14
CA CYS A 268 8.60 -21.22 7.64
C CYS A 268 9.14 -22.55 7.09
N SER A 269 9.02 -23.65 7.83
CA SER A 269 9.42 -24.98 7.39
C SER A 269 8.73 -25.43 6.09
N LYS A 270 7.46 -25.05 5.91
CA LYS A 270 6.68 -25.44 4.74
C LYS A 270 7.05 -24.65 3.48
N TYR A 271 7.34 -23.36 3.61
CA TYR A 271 7.48 -22.48 2.45
C TYR A 271 8.90 -21.93 2.23
N ALA A 272 9.71 -21.77 3.27
CA ALA A 272 11.09 -21.35 3.10
C ALA A 272 11.94 -22.54 2.66
N SER A 273 12.50 -22.45 1.46
CA SER A 273 13.24 -23.55 0.83
C SER A 273 14.57 -23.10 0.25
N GLN A 274 14.68 -21.84 -0.14
CA GLN A 274 15.89 -21.24 -0.67
C GLN A 274 16.53 -20.32 0.37
N PRO A 275 17.86 -20.09 0.32
CA PRO A 275 18.56 -19.20 1.24
C PRO A 275 17.91 -17.81 1.35
N GLU A 276 17.36 -17.31 0.26
CA GLU A 276 16.74 -15.98 0.23
C GLU A 276 15.35 -15.94 0.89
N ASP A 277 14.66 -17.08 0.98
CA ASP A 277 13.39 -17.17 1.71
C ASP A 277 13.66 -16.98 3.22
N TRP A 278 14.74 -17.58 3.71
CA TRP A 278 15.18 -17.43 5.09
C TRP A 278 15.67 -16.01 5.39
N GLU A 279 16.34 -15.38 4.42
CA GLU A 279 16.71 -13.96 4.51
C GLU A 279 15.48 -13.06 4.65
N ASP A 280 14.38 -13.35 3.93
CA ASP A 280 13.13 -12.61 4.07
C ASP A 280 12.50 -12.80 5.47
N VAL A 281 12.60 -13.99 6.07
CA VAL A 281 12.16 -14.23 7.46
C VAL A 281 13.02 -13.43 8.45
N LEU A 282 14.34 -13.41 8.27
CA LEU A 282 15.24 -12.60 9.11
C LEU A 282 14.93 -11.11 8.98
N GLN A 283 14.56 -10.63 7.79
CA GLN A 283 14.12 -9.26 7.58
C GLN A 283 12.83 -8.95 8.35
N LEU A 284 11.85 -9.86 8.40
CA LEU A 284 10.64 -9.66 9.24
C LEU A 284 10.99 -9.50 10.72
N LEU A 285 11.91 -10.32 11.23
CA LEU A 285 12.37 -10.23 12.62
C LEU A 285 13.10 -8.91 12.91
N ALA A 286 13.70 -8.29 11.88
CA ALA A 286 14.37 -6.99 11.98
C ALA A 286 13.42 -5.79 12.00
N MET A 287 12.15 -5.96 11.61
CA MET A 287 11.20 -4.85 11.47
C MET A 287 10.64 -4.29 12.80
N ALA A 288 10.92 -4.93 13.95
CA ALA A 288 10.40 -4.48 15.24
C ALA A 288 11.08 -3.19 15.75
N PRO A 289 10.33 -2.24 16.35
CA PRO A 289 10.88 -1.06 17.00
C PRO A 289 11.84 -1.41 18.15
N GLY A 290 12.86 -0.58 18.40
CA GLY A 290 13.81 -0.77 19.51
C GLY A 290 14.87 -1.87 19.31
N SER A 291 15.12 -2.26 18.06
CA SER A 291 15.92 -3.44 17.70
C SER A 291 17.44 -3.26 17.76
N ASP A 292 18.01 -2.21 18.36
CA ASP A 292 19.47 -1.99 18.34
C ASP A 292 20.27 -3.18 18.91
N ARG A 293 19.73 -3.85 19.94
CA ARG A 293 20.33 -5.08 20.51
C ARG A 293 20.06 -6.33 19.66
N ASN A 294 18.93 -6.34 18.95
CA ASN A 294 18.51 -7.43 18.07
C ASN A 294 19.22 -7.36 16.71
N ALA A 295 19.61 -6.17 16.26
CA ALA A 295 20.28 -5.93 14.99
C ALA A 295 21.62 -6.68 14.89
N ALA A 296 22.41 -6.68 15.97
CA ALA A 296 23.65 -7.45 16.04
C ALA A 296 23.40 -8.97 15.99
N MET A 297 22.33 -9.45 16.64
CA MET A 297 21.95 -10.87 16.59
C MET A 297 21.45 -11.28 15.21
N ILE A 298 20.61 -10.46 14.58
CA ILE A 298 20.11 -10.67 13.22
C ILE A 298 21.27 -10.64 12.23
N SER A 299 22.21 -9.70 12.36
CA SER A 299 23.41 -9.65 11.52
C SER A 299 24.28 -10.91 11.68
N LYS A 300 24.42 -11.44 12.90
CA LYS A 300 25.11 -12.72 13.14
C LYS A 300 24.34 -13.89 12.52
N ALA A 301 23.02 -13.90 12.62
CA ALA A 301 22.17 -14.91 12.01
C ALA A 301 22.30 -14.90 10.49
N ARG A 302 22.30 -13.72 9.85
CA ARG A 302 22.56 -13.56 8.40
C ARG A 302 23.89 -14.15 7.99
N ALA A 303 24.96 -13.83 8.72
CA ALA A 303 26.27 -14.39 8.43
C ALA A 303 26.29 -15.91 8.53
N LYS A 304 25.64 -16.48 9.55
CA LYS A 304 25.51 -17.95 9.71
C LYS A 304 24.64 -18.59 8.63
N LEU A 305 23.59 -17.92 8.18
CA LEU A 305 22.67 -18.43 7.15
C LEU A 305 23.42 -18.77 5.86
N SER A 306 24.43 -17.97 5.49
CA SER A 306 25.30 -18.23 4.33
C SER A 306 26.17 -19.48 4.44
N GLN A 307 26.32 -20.03 5.66
CA GLN A 307 27.16 -21.18 5.98
C GLN A 307 26.34 -22.43 6.36
N CYS A 308 25.02 -22.30 6.49
CA CYS A 308 24.13 -23.40 6.86
C CYS A 308 24.05 -24.44 5.74
N GLN A 309 23.99 -25.72 6.13
CA GLN A 309 23.56 -26.79 5.25
C GLN A 309 22.03 -26.82 5.16
N GLN A 310 21.51 -27.41 4.08
CA GLN A 310 20.07 -27.53 3.87
C GLN A 310 19.41 -28.28 5.04
N GLY A 311 18.46 -27.62 5.71
CA GLY A 311 17.74 -28.12 6.89
C GLY A 311 18.22 -27.53 8.22
N GLU A 312 19.40 -26.92 8.29
CA GLU A 312 19.91 -26.25 9.50
C GLU A 312 19.31 -24.86 9.72
N GLU A 313 18.73 -24.26 8.68
CA GLU A 313 18.21 -22.89 8.72
C GLU A 313 17.02 -22.76 9.69
N LEU A 314 16.17 -23.79 9.78
CA LEU A 314 15.06 -23.83 10.73
C LEU A 314 15.57 -23.86 12.18
N GLN A 315 16.66 -24.57 12.43
CA GLN A 315 17.28 -24.64 13.76
C GLN A 315 17.91 -23.30 14.14
N LEU A 316 18.57 -22.65 13.17
CA LEU A 316 19.09 -21.29 13.32
C LEU A 316 17.97 -20.30 13.65
N LEU A 317 16.85 -20.36 12.90
CA LEU A 317 15.67 -19.53 13.14
C LEU A 317 15.10 -19.76 14.54
N GLU A 318 14.91 -21.02 14.94
CA GLU A 318 14.37 -21.32 16.26
C GLU A 318 15.30 -20.85 17.40
N ALA A 319 16.62 -21.00 17.23
CA ALA A 319 17.60 -20.51 18.18
C ALA A 319 17.57 -18.98 18.28
N LEU A 320 17.44 -18.28 17.15
CA LEU A 320 17.29 -16.82 17.11
C LEU A 320 16.00 -16.39 17.82
N CYS A 321 14.86 -17.00 17.49
CA CYS A 321 13.58 -16.68 18.12
C CYS A 321 13.60 -16.93 19.62
N ARG A 322 14.30 -17.96 20.12
CA ARG A 322 14.52 -18.17 21.57
C ARG A 322 15.30 -17.03 22.22
N HIS A 323 16.35 -16.51 21.58
CA HIS A 323 17.11 -15.38 22.11
C HIS A 323 16.30 -14.08 22.08
N LEU A 324 15.54 -13.84 21.00
CA LEU A 324 14.64 -12.70 20.89
C LEU A 324 13.53 -12.76 21.96
N ALA A 325 13.03 -13.97 22.27
CA ALA A 325 12.06 -14.21 23.33
C ALA A 325 12.57 -13.96 24.76
N GLN A 326 13.89 -14.01 24.98
CA GLN A 326 14.50 -13.81 26.29
C GLN A 326 14.86 -12.34 26.57
N GLY A 327 14.72 -11.45 25.58
CA GLY A 327 14.86 -10.00 25.76
C GLY A 327 13.52 -9.33 26.11
N PRO A 328 13.54 -8.09 26.64
CA PRO A 328 12.33 -7.32 26.97
C PRO A 328 11.45 -6.97 25.74
N SER A 329 11.82 -7.42 24.53
CA SER A 329 11.17 -7.08 23.26
C SER A 329 10.09 -8.06 22.81
N MET A 330 10.00 -9.25 23.41
CA MET A 330 8.99 -10.29 23.10
C MET A 330 8.16 -10.68 24.32
N VAL A 331 8.58 -10.25 25.51
CA VAL A 331 7.86 -10.50 26.77
C VAL A 331 7.31 -9.17 27.23
N ALA A 332 6.02 -8.93 26.99
CA ALA A 332 5.28 -8.06 27.90
C ALA A 332 5.27 -8.80 29.24
N GLU A 333 6.09 -8.34 30.19
CA GLU A 333 6.15 -8.90 31.53
C GLU A 333 4.77 -8.86 32.20
N GLY A 334 4.42 -9.98 32.83
CA GLY A 334 3.18 -10.18 33.55
C GLY A 334 3.10 -11.61 34.07
N SER A 335 4.07 -12.02 34.87
CA SER A 335 3.95 -13.22 35.71
C SER A 335 2.90 -12.96 36.79
N SER A 336 1.76 -13.64 36.73
CA SER A 336 0.91 -13.87 37.90
C SER A 336 0.86 -15.36 38.18
N GLU A 337 1.13 -15.75 39.43
CA GLU A 337 1.20 -17.12 39.94
C GLU A 337 -0.14 -17.91 39.84
N ASP A 338 -1.20 -17.33 39.30
CA ASP A 338 -2.47 -18.00 39.07
C ASP A 338 -2.73 -18.25 37.57
N GLY A 339 -2.09 -19.27 36.99
CA GLY A 339 -2.58 -20.10 35.87
C GLY A 339 -3.27 -19.47 34.63
N VAL A 340 -3.24 -18.16 34.42
CA VAL A 340 -3.92 -17.44 33.34
C VAL A 340 -2.92 -16.47 32.71
N ALA A 341 -2.28 -16.92 31.63
CA ALA A 341 -1.42 -16.07 30.81
C ALA A 341 -2.30 -15.08 30.02
N TRP A 342 -2.21 -13.80 30.37
CA TRP A 342 -2.79 -12.73 29.58
C TRP A 342 -2.02 -12.59 28.26
N THR A 343 -2.78 -12.39 27.19
CA THR A 343 -2.24 -12.11 25.85
C THR A 343 -2.52 -10.64 25.54
N PRO A 344 -1.53 -9.81 25.19
CA PRO A 344 -1.79 -8.48 24.66
C PRO A 344 -2.21 -8.63 23.19
N TYR A 345 -3.43 -9.15 22.96
CA TYR A 345 -4.13 -9.01 21.69
C TYR A 345 -5.04 -7.79 21.80
N ALA A 346 -4.48 -6.61 21.61
CA ALA A 346 -5.27 -5.45 21.21
C ALA A 346 -5.13 -5.30 19.69
N TRP A 347 -6.10 -5.84 18.96
CA TRP A 347 -6.57 -5.16 17.75
C TRP A 347 -7.05 -3.76 18.16
N PRO A 348 -7.35 -2.79 17.27
CA PRO A 348 -7.94 -1.52 17.70
C PRO A 348 -9.36 -1.76 18.27
N GLN A 349 -9.39 -2.26 19.49
CA GLN A 349 -10.46 -2.33 20.43
C GLN A 349 -9.85 -1.70 21.67
N LEU A 350 -10.34 -0.49 21.94
CA LEU A 350 -10.09 0.28 23.14
C LEU A 350 -9.89 -0.63 24.36
N VAL A 351 -8.71 -0.62 24.99
CA VAL A 351 -8.49 -1.33 26.24
C VAL A 351 -9.11 -0.49 27.36
N LEU A 352 -10.22 -0.95 27.93
CA LEU A 352 -10.83 -0.35 29.12
C LEU A 352 -10.08 -0.84 30.37
N GLN A 353 -9.30 0.03 30.99
CA GLN A 353 -8.76 -0.21 32.33
C GLN A 353 -9.79 0.29 33.37
N LEU A 354 -10.25 -0.62 34.24
CA LEU A 354 -11.07 -0.29 35.40
C LEU A 354 -10.14 -0.09 36.60
N ASP A 355 -10.03 1.15 37.08
CA ASP A 355 -9.41 1.44 38.37
C ASP A 355 -10.48 1.31 39.46
N TYR A 356 -10.33 0.32 40.33
CA TYR A 356 -11.21 0.12 41.48
C TYR A 356 -10.57 0.70 42.75
N SER A 357 -10.24 1.99 42.71
CA SER A 357 -9.87 2.76 43.89
C SER A 357 -10.83 3.94 44.06
N GLY A 358 -11.97 3.67 44.70
CA GLY A 358 -12.82 4.74 45.23
C GLY A 358 -13.86 5.35 44.27
N GLY A 359 -14.79 4.52 43.80
CA GLY A 359 -16.19 4.96 43.58
C GLY A 359 -16.53 5.75 42.31
N THR A 360 -15.62 5.90 41.33
CA THR A 360 -15.98 6.52 40.04
C THR A 360 -15.51 5.67 38.86
N LEU A 361 -16.43 5.26 37.99
CA LEU A 361 -16.12 4.55 36.76
C LEU A 361 -15.67 5.56 35.70
N GLY A 362 -14.36 5.67 35.47
CA GLY A 362 -13.78 6.53 34.44
C GLY A 362 -13.57 5.78 33.12
N LEU A 363 -14.03 6.36 32.01
CA LEU A 363 -13.70 5.93 30.65
C LEU A 363 -12.45 6.69 30.18
N LEU A 364 -11.30 6.03 30.09
CA LEU A 364 -10.13 6.55 29.39
C LEU A 364 -10.20 6.14 27.92
N HIS A 365 -10.17 7.12 27.01
CA HIS A 365 -10.20 6.88 25.56
C HIS A 365 -9.11 7.70 24.85
N ASP A 366 -8.66 7.22 23.69
CA ASP A 366 -7.87 8.03 22.76
C ASP A 366 -8.79 9.09 22.12
N ARG A 367 -8.42 10.37 22.20
CA ARG A 367 -9.19 11.49 21.65
C ARG A 367 -9.29 11.45 20.12
N ALA A 368 -8.35 10.80 19.44
CA ALA A 368 -8.34 10.68 17.97
C ALA A 368 -9.42 9.71 17.45
N ALA A 369 -9.77 8.68 18.22
CA ALA A 369 -10.73 7.65 17.82
C ALA A 369 -12.20 8.14 17.84
N LEU A 370 -12.53 9.12 18.68
CA LEU A 370 -13.89 9.70 18.75
C LEU A 370 -14.22 10.65 17.59
N GLN A 371 -13.20 11.22 16.94
CA GLN A 371 -13.39 12.17 15.85
C GLN A 371 -13.78 11.51 14.51
N SER A 372 -13.67 10.18 14.40
CA SER A 372 -13.95 9.43 13.16
C SER A 372 -15.36 8.82 13.08
N GLY A 373 -16.24 9.08 14.05
CA GLY A 373 -17.65 8.66 14.01
C GLY A 373 -17.89 7.16 14.22
N MET A 374 -16.92 6.43 14.79
CA MET A 374 -17.07 5.01 15.13
C MET A 374 -18.08 4.82 16.28
N VAL A 375 -19.13 4.03 16.06
CA VAL A 375 -20.05 3.59 17.12
C VAL A 375 -19.37 2.48 17.91
N ILE A 376 -19.13 2.71 19.20
CA ILE A 376 -18.49 1.76 20.10
C ILE A 376 -19.60 0.97 20.82
N ALA A 377 -19.69 -0.34 20.57
CA ALA A 377 -20.54 -1.24 21.32
C ALA A 377 -19.68 -2.05 22.30
N ALA A 378 -19.87 -1.84 23.60
CA ALA A 378 -19.22 -2.62 24.66
C ALA A 378 -20.25 -3.60 25.27
N ARG A 379 -19.88 -4.87 25.43
CA ARG A 379 -20.70 -5.86 26.15
C ARG A 379 -20.05 -6.14 27.50
N LEU A 380 -20.60 -5.56 28.56
CA LEU A 380 -20.18 -5.81 29.93
C LEU A 380 -20.72 -7.18 30.39
N SER A 381 -19.82 -8.09 30.77
CA SER A 381 -20.18 -9.34 31.46
C SER A 381 -19.65 -9.26 32.88
N LEU A 382 -20.51 -8.91 33.83
CA LEU A 382 -20.17 -8.91 35.25
C LEU A 382 -20.12 -10.36 35.74
N ALA A 383 -18.97 -10.78 36.25
CA ALA A 383 -18.88 -12.04 36.97
C ALA A 383 -19.75 -11.92 38.24
N HIS A 384 -20.76 -12.80 38.35
CA HIS A 384 -21.72 -12.93 39.46
C HIS A 384 -22.92 -11.98 39.42
N GLY A 385 -23.98 -12.43 38.75
CA GLY A 385 -25.35 -12.31 39.27
C GLY A 385 -26.02 -10.94 39.32
N CYS A 386 -25.62 -9.95 38.50
CA CYS A 386 -26.35 -8.68 38.42
C CYS A 386 -26.86 -8.42 37.00
N THR A 387 -28.16 -8.64 36.77
CA THR A 387 -28.89 -8.27 35.56
C THR A 387 -29.33 -6.82 35.63
N ARG A 388 -28.56 -5.91 35.03
CA ARG A 388 -29.09 -4.64 34.49
C ARG A 388 -28.26 -4.21 33.29
N CYS A 389 -28.89 -4.26 32.12
CA CYS A 389 -28.34 -3.75 30.87
C CYS A 389 -28.27 -2.22 30.93
N LEU A 390 -27.14 -1.65 30.50
CA LEU A 390 -27.03 -0.29 29.99
C LEU A 390 -26.37 -0.37 28.62
#